data_AF-A0A9D6HPZ1-F1
#
_entry.id   AF-A0A9D6HPZ1-F1
#
_cell.length_a   1.000
_cell.length_b   1.000
_cell.length_c   1.000
_cell.angle_alpha   90.00
_cell.angle_beta   90.00
_cell.angle_gamma   90.00
#
_symmetry.space_group_name_H-M   'P 1'
#
loop_
_entity.id
_entity.type
_entity.pdbx_description
1 polymer ?
#
loop_
_entity_poly.entity_id
_entity_poly.type
_entity_poly.pdbx_seq_one_letter_code
_entity_poly.pdbx_strand_id
1 'polypeptide(L)'
;MRQLGYHPHETERERAGESSFARRLGAADYPRFHAYVSRGASEQEVIINIHLDQKKPVYKGTSAHSGEYDGDLVEREAERIKQMST
;
A
#
# COMPACT_ATOMS: atom_id res chain seq x y z
N MET A 1 -1.24 5.21 9.90
CA MET A 1 -0.45 5.34 8.66
C MET A 1 0.69 6.35 8.74
N ARG A 2 0.50 7.63 9.11
CA ARG A 2 1.59 8.64 9.13
C ARG A 2 2.79 8.27 10.00
N GLN A 3 2.55 7.70 11.19
CA GLN A 3 3.61 7.19 12.09
C GLN A 3 4.42 6.02 11.48
N LEU A 4 3.86 5.34 10.47
CA LEU A 4 4.52 4.26 9.74
C LEU A 4 5.29 4.77 8.51
N GLY A 5 5.38 6.09 8.29
CA GLY A 5 6.01 6.70 7.12
C GLY A 5 5.16 6.68 5.84
N TYR A 6 3.88 6.32 5.96
CA TYR A 6 2.94 6.33 4.85
C TYR A 6 2.22 7.67 4.76
N HIS A 7 2.19 8.22 3.55
CA HIS A 7 1.52 9.48 3.22
C HIS A 7 0.28 9.22 2.36
N PRO A 8 -0.79 10.03 2.48
CA PRO A 8 -1.94 9.90 1.59
C PRO A 8 -1.51 9.91 0.13
N HIS A 9 -2.04 8.98 -0.65
CA HIS A 9 -1.81 8.87 -2.08
C HIS A 9 -3.16 8.87 -2.77
N GLU A 10 -3.65 10.06 -3.10
CA GLU A 10 -4.95 10.24 -3.73
C GLU A 10 -5.02 9.46 -5.05
N THR A 11 -5.88 8.45 -5.07
CA THR A 11 -6.19 7.65 -6.27
C THR A 11 -7.71 7.58 -6.43
N GLU A 12 -8.18 7.14 -7.59
CA GLU A 12 -9.62 6.94 -7.85
C GLU A 12 -10.27 6.00 -6.82
N ARG A 13 -9.51 5.08 -6.22
CA ARG A 13 -9.97 4.17 -5.16
C ARG A 13 -10.31 4.84 -3.84
N GLU A 14 -9.77 6.03 -3.57
CA GLU A 14 -10.14 6.81 -2.38
C GLU A 14 -11.62 7.20 -2.38
N ARG A 15 -12.25 7.26 -3.58
CA ARG A 15 -13.69 7.46 -3.74
C ARG A 15 -14.53 6.21 -3.48
N ALA A 16 -13.93 5.02 -3.46
CA ALA A 16 -14.61 3.73 -3.34
C ALA A 16 -14.63 3.17 -1.89
N GLY A 17 -14.24 3.97 -0.89
CA GLY A 17 -14.22 3.55 0.52
C GLY A 17 -12.90 2.90 0.97
N GLU A 18 -11.88 2.88 0.10
CA GLU A 18 -10.51 2.42 0.43
C GLU A 18 -9.57 3.62 0.50
N SER A 19 -8.95 3.89 1.64
CA SER A 19 -7.94 4.94 1.74
C SER A 19 -6.60 4.46 1.19
N SER A 20 -5.98 5.27 0.32
CA SER A 20 -4.74 4.91 -0.36
C SER A 20 -3.56 5.67 0.24
N PHE A 21 -2.47 4.96 0.50
CA PHE A 21 -1.25 5.54 1.07
C PHE A 21 0.00 5.00 0.38
N ALA A 22 1.05 5.82 0.33
CA ALA A 22 2.34 5.41 -0.21
C ALA A 22 3.49 5.75 0.74
N ARG A 23 4.50 4.88 0.77
CA ARG A 23 5.81 5.10 1.39
C ARG A 23 6.91 4.86 0.36
N ARG A 24 7.63 5.92 0.01
CA ARG A 24 8.77 5.84 -0.93
C ARG A 24 9.97 5.21 -0.25
N LEU A 25 10.72 4.39 -0.97
CA LEU A 25 11.95 3.77 -0.47
C LEU A 25 13.23 4.53 -0.87
N GLY A 26 13.09 5.56 -1.72
CA GLY A 26 14.17 6.44 -2.14
C GLY A 26 13.67 7.83 -2.52
N ALA A 27 14.54 8.62 -3.16
CA ALA A 27 14.21 9.97 -3.60
C ALA A 27 13.25 10.01 -4.80
N ALA A 28 13.23 8.94 -5.61
CA ALA A 28 12.34 8.80 -6.75
C ALA A 28 10.92 8.36 -6.32
N ASP A 29 9.97 8.41 -7.27
CA ASP A 29 8.60 7.96 -7.03
C ASP A 29 8.48 6.43 -6.81
N TYR A 30 9.47 5.66 -7.27
CA TYR A 30 9.57 4.20 -7.13
C TYR A 30 11.02 3.80 -6.78
N PRO A 31 11.25 2.67 -6.10
CA PRO A 31 10.24 1.77 -5.58
C PRO A 31 9.52 2.37 -4.36
N ARG A 32 8.26 1.99 -4.19
CA ARG A 32 7.42 2.44 -3.06
C ARG A 32 6.53 1.31 -2.59
N PHE A 33 6.24 1.29 -1.29
CA PHE A 33 5.12 0.53 -0.79
C PHE A 33 3.83 1.32 -1.01
N HIS A 34 2.83 0.68 -1.59
CA HIS A 34 1.47 1.19 -1.71
C HIS A 34 0.57 0.39 -0.78
N ALA A 35 -0.11 1.06 0.14
CA ALA A 35 -1.06 0.45 1.05
C ALA A 35 -2.49 0.95 0.76
N TYR A 36 -3.42 0.03 0.60
CA TYR A 36 -4.86 0.26 0.62
C TYR A 36 -5.41 -0.13 1.99
N VAL A 37 -6.12 0.78 2.63
CA VAL A 37 -6.71 0.58 3.95
C VAL A 37 -8.22 0.64 3.83
N SER A 38 -8.89 -0.43 4.26
CA SER A 38 -10.34 -0.53 4.31
C SER A 38 -10.80 -1.08 5.65
N ARG A 39 -12.09 -0.92 5.95
CA ARG A 39 -12.70 -1.55 7.14
C ARG A 39 -13.05 -3.00 6.83
N GLY A 40 -12.82 -3.87 7.81
CA GLY A 40 -13.23 -5.27 7.75
C GLY A 40 -14.71 -5.47 8.06
N ALA A 41 -15.08 -6.71 8.34
CA ALA A 41 -16.46 -7.07 8.65
C ALA A 41 -16.93 -6.53 10.01
N SER A 42 -15.99 -6.28 10.92
CA SER A 42 -16.25 -5.62 12.21
C SER A 42 -15.67 -4.21 12.25
N GLU A 43 -16.24 -3.34 13.09
CA GLU A 43 -15.75 -1.95 13.24
C GLU A 43 -14.31 -1.86 13.78
N GLN A 44 -13.83 -2.92 14.43
CA GLN A 44 -12.49 -3.02 15.00
C GLN A 44 -11.49 -3.66 14.05
N GLU A 45 -11.96 -4.24 12.94
CA GLU A 45 -11.12 -4.87 11.95
C GLU A 45 -10.72 -3.85 10.88
N VAL A 46 -9.41 -3.75 10.65
CA VAL A 46 -8.83 -2.92 9.59
C VAL A 46 -8.06 -3.84 8.65
N ILE A 47 -8.42 -3.81 7.37
CA ILE A 47 -7.74 -4.56 6.34
C ILE A 47 -6.73 -3.62 5.68
N ILE A 48 -5.46 -4.05 5.67
CA ILE A 48 -4.37 -3.31 5.01
C ILE A 48 -3.81 -4.22 3.92
N ASN A 49 -4.02 -3.85 2.66
CA ASN A 49 -3.43 -4.52 1.53
C ASN A 49 -2.20 -3.74 1.05
N ILE A 50 -1.03 -4.38 0.98
CA ILE A 50 0.26 -3.74 0.71
C ILE A 50 0.89 -4.35 -0.52
N HIS A 51 1.33 -3.52 -1.46
CA HIS A 51 2.12 -3.94 -2.61
C HIS A 51 3.44 -3.17 -2.65
N LEU A 52 4.48 -3.79 -3.21
CA LEU A 52 5.72 -3.11 -3.58
C LEU A 52 5.66 -2.73 -5.06
N ASP A 53 5.43 -1.46 -5.34
CA ASP A 53 5.51 -0.95 -6.70
C ASP A 53 6.98 -0.69 -7.06
N GLN A 54 7.51 -1.43 -8.04
CA GLN A 54 8.89 -1.22 -8.50
C GLN A 54 9.02 -0.17 -9.61
N LYS A 55 7.95 0.08 -10.36
CA LYS A 55 7.93 1.04 -11.48
C LYS A 55 6.55 1.63 -11.69
N LYS A 56 6.48 2.71 -12.46
CA LYS A 56 5.22 3.33 -12.87
C LYS A 56 4.35 2.33 -13.65
N PRO A 57 3.07 2.12 -13.28
CA PRO A 57 2.17 1.27 -14.03
C PRO A 57 1.96 1.84 -15.44
N VAL A 58 2.10 0.98 -16.45
CA VAL A 58 1.84 1.33 -17.85
C VAL A 58 0.41 0.91 -18.19
N TYR A 59 -0.54 1.82 -18.01
CA TYR A 59 -1.94 1.60 -18.35
C TYR A 59 -2.16 1.67 -19.87
N LYS A 60 -1.71 0.67 -20.62
CA LYS A 60 -2.22 0.41 -21.98
C LYS A 60 -3.05 -0.87 -21.96
N GLY A 61 -4.35 -0.72 -21.69
CA GLY A 61 -5.40 -1.65 -22.13
C GLY A 61 -5.60 -2.99 -21.40
N THR A 62 -4.81 -3.37 -20.38
CA THR A 62 -5.06 -4.57 -19.55
C THR A 62 -4.30 -4.47 -18.21
N SER A 63 -4.80 -5.20 -17.21
CA SER A 63 -4.39 -5.20 -15.80
C SER A 63 -2.89 -4.96 -15.56
N ALA A 64 -2.58 -3.80 -14.97
CA ALA A 64 -1.23 -3.38 -14.66
C ALA A 64 -0.76 -4.05 -13.35
N HIS A 65 -0.22 -5.26 -13.44
CA HIS A 65 0.51 -5.90 -12.34
C HIS A 65 1.98 -5.50 -12.40
N SER A 66 2.33 -4.32 -11.86
CA SER A 66 3.73 -3.94 -11.60
C SER A 66 4.05 -3.82 -10.10
N GLY A 67 3.10 -4.25 -9.26
CA GLY A 67 3.32 -4.45 -7.83
C GLY A 67 3.69 -5.91 -7.56
N GLU A 68 4.71 -6.14 -6.74
CA GLU A 68 4.89 -7.42 -6.05
C GLU A 68 3.91 -7.46 -4.88
N TYR A 69 3.03 -8.45 -4.89
CA TYR A 69 2.05 -8.72 -3.83
C TYR A 69 2.60 -9.69 -2.79
N ASP A 70 3.74 -10.31 -3.09
CA ASP A 70 4.31 -11.46 -2.39
C ASP A 70 5.85 -11.39 -2.47
N GLY A 71 6.53 -11.81 -1.40
CA GLY A 71 7.99 -11.78 -1.26
C GLY A 71 8.50 -11.13 0.04
N ASP A 72 9.73 -11.49 0.43
CA ASP A 72 10.37 -11.12 1.70
C ASP A 72 10.21 -9.64 2.10
N LEU A 73 10.23 -8.72 1.13
CA LEU A 73 10.13 -7.28 1.39
C LEU A 73 8.72 -6.87 1.81
N VAL A 74 7.69 -7.45 1.20
CA VAL A 74 6.28 -7.17 1.54
C VAL A 74 5.94 -7.80 2.88
N GLU A 75 6.41 -9.03 3.14
CA GLU A 75 6.22 -9.72 4.42
C GLU A 75 6.85 -8.95 5.59
N ARG A 76 8.11 -8.53 5.45
CA ARG A 76 8.81 -7.73 6.46
C ARG A 76 8.12 -6.39 6.72
N GLU A 77 7.58 -5.76 5.68
CA GLU A 77 6.82 -4.52 5.86
C GLU A 77 5.50 -4.77 6.59
N ALA A 78 4.80 -5.87 6.29
CA ALA A 78 3.59 -6.26 7.00
C ALA A 78 3.88 -6.55 8.49
N GLU A 79 4.98 -7.25 8.79
CA GLU A 79 5.43 -7.48 10.18
C GLU A 79 5.76 -6.18 10.90
N ARG A 80 6.48 -5.26 10.25
CA ARG A 80 6.81 -3.94 10.82
C ARG A 80 5.54 -3.16 11.19
N ILE A 81 4.54 -3.19 10.32
CA ILE A 81 3.26 -2.51 10.57
C ILE A 81 2.53 -3.15 11.76
N LYS A 82 2.51 -4.48 11.86
CA LYS A 82 1.90 -5.20 13.01
C LYS A 82 2.59 -4.83 14.32
N GLN A 83 3.92 -4.82 14.35
CA GLN A 83 4.70 -4.48 15.57
C GLN A 83 4.46 -3.05 16.06
N MET A 84 4.23 -2.11 15.14
CA MET A 84 3.98 -0.70 15.46
C MET A 84 2.49 -0.38 15.72
N SER A 85 1.60 -1.36 15.55
CA SER A 85 0.15 -1.22 15.82
C SER A 85 -0.27 -1.82 17.17
N THR A 86 0.69 -2.33 17.94
CA THR A 86 0.54 -2.81 19.33
C THR A 86 1.03 -1.72 20.28
#